data_AF-A0A920PU93-F1
#
_entry.id   AF-A0A920PU93-F1
#
_cell.length_a   1.000
_cell.length_b   1.000
_cell.length_c   1.000
_cell.angle_alpha   90.00
_cell.angle_beta   90.00
_cell.angle_gamma   90.00
#
_symmetry.space_group_name_H-M   'P 1'
#
loop_
_entity.id
_entity.type
_entity.pdbx_description
1 polymer ?
#
loop_
_entity_poly.entity_id
_entity_poly.type
_entity_poly.pdbx_seq_one_letter_code
_entity_poly.pdbx_strand_id
1 'polypeptide(L)'
;MTRITEPNVLKYEAPKSEDAGVSGFVIIAESHISIHTFPRKDYINIDLFSCQPFNYERALEDVKEMFDLKEVKTWLLDRGLEWLDERHGLAEAQDQRAVLEAGGSGQYLA
;
A
#
# COMPACT_ATOMS: atom_id res chain seq x y z
N MET A 1 -4.88 -6.20 -13.20
CA MET A 1 -5.65 -5.20 -12.44
C MET A 1 -6.72 -4.59 -13.33
N THR A 2 -8.01 -4.79 -13.03
CA THR A 2 -9.14 -4.23 -13.82
C THR A 2 -9.83 -3.12 -13.04
N ARG A 3 -9.88 -1.91 -13.60
CA ARG A 3 -10.55 -0.76 -12.98
C ARG A 3 -12.08 -0.91 -13.01
N ILE A 4 -12.74 -0.71 -11.87
CA ILE A 4 -14.20 -0.73 -11.74
C ILE A 4 -14.77 0.69 -11.68
N THR A 5 -14.11 1.60 -10.96
CA THR A 5 -14.58 2.99 -10.80
C THR A 5 -13.60 3.98 -11.43
N GLU A 6 -14.08 5.17 -11.77
CA GLU A 6 -13.18 6.31 -11.96
C GLU A 6 -12.51 6.69 -10.63
N PRO A 7 -11.33 7.36 -10.65
CA PRO A 7 -10.70 7.89 -9.46
C PRO A 7 -11.62 8.90 -8.76
N ASN A 8 -11.89 8.67 -7.48
CA ASN A 8 -12.62 9.60 -6.63
C ASN A 8 -11.62 10.36 -5.76
N VAL A 9 -11.66 11.70 -5.82
CA VAL A 9 -10.73 12.57 -5.11
C VAL A 9 -11.52 13.49 -4.19
N LEU A 10 -11.19 13.44 -2.91
CA LEU A 10 -11.87 14.16 -1.84
C LEU A 10 -10.86 15.03 -1.10
N LYS A 11 -11.16 16.32 -0.95
CA LYS A 11 -10.43 17.18 -0.02
C LYS A 11 -10.96 16.94 1.39
N TYR A 12 -10.06 16.80 2.34
CA TYR A 12 -10.38 16.65 3.75
C TYR A 12 -9.84 17.84 4.52
N GLU A 13 -10.76 18.62 5.11
CA GLU A 13 -10.45 19.70 6.03
C GLU A 13 -10.52 19.15 7.45
N ALA A 14 -9.37 18.97 8.08
CA ALA A 14 -9.27 18.42 9.43
C ALA A 14 -9.35 19.51 10.51
N PRO A 15 -9.85 19.20 11.72
CA PRO A 15 -9.83 20.13 12.85
C PRO A 15 -8.41 20.63 13.18
N LYS A 16 -7.42 19.73 13.06
CA LYS A 16 -6.01 20.09 13.07
C LYS A 16 -5.54 20.29 11.65
N SER A 17 -5.15 21.51 11.32
CA SER A 17 -4.77 21.86 9.95
C SER A 17 -3.60 21.04 9.37
N GLU A 18 -2.76 20.42 10.21
CA GLU A 18 -1.69 19.51 9.80
C GLU A 18 -2.19 18.15 9.28
N ASP A 19 -3.41 17.76 9.65
CA ASP A 19 -4.07 16.52 9.24
C ASP A 19 -4.93 16.71 7.97
N ALA A 20 -5.02 17.95 7.47
CA ALA A 20 -5.77 18.27 6.26
C ALA A 20 -5.00 17.86 5.00
N GLY A 21 -5.73 17.52 3.93
CA GLY A 21 -5.12 17.11 2.68
C GLY A 21 -6.11 16.57 1.67
N VAL A 22 -5.63 15.73 0.77
CA VAL A 22 -6.40 15.07 -0.28
C VAL A 22 -6.38 13.56 -0.08
N SER A 23 -7.54 12.94 -0.19
CA SER A 23 -7.68 11.49 -0.27
C SER A 23 -8.18 11.09 -1.66
N GLY A 24 -7.56 10.08 -2.25
CA GLY A 24 -7.93 9.53 -3.54
C GLY A 24 -8.18 8.04 -3.42
N PHE A 25 -9.20 7.52 -4.11
CA PHE A 25 -9.41 6.07 -4.20
C PHE A 25 -9.91 5.65 -5.57
N VAL A 26 -9.53 4.44 -5.97
CA VAL A 26 -10.10 3.72 -7.11
C VAL A 26 -10.39 2.28 -6.71
N ILE A 27 -11.59 1.82 -7.02
CA ILE A 27 -11.96 0.43 -6.87
C ILE A 27 -11.51 -0.33 -8.12
N ILE A 28 -10.76 -1.39 -7.90
CA ILE A 28 -10.37 -2.36 -8.92
C ILE A 28 -11.01 -3.71 -8.57
N ALA A 29 -11.02 -4.65 -9.51
CA ALA A 29 -11.61 -5.98 -9.27
C ALA A 29 -11.06 -6.60 -7.97
N GLU A 30 -11.98 -6.87 -7.04
CA GLU A 30 -11.74 -7.55 -5.75
C GLU A 30 -10.77 -6.84 -4.79
N SER A 31 -10.44 -5.57 -5.04
CA SER A 31 -9.39 -4.85 -4.30
C SER A 31 -9.47 -3.32 -4.50
N HIS A 32 -8.42 -2.56 -4.19
CA HIS A 32 -8.43 -1.10 -4.29
C HIS A 32 -7.03 -0.49 -4.34
N ILE A 33 -6.97 0.75 -4.82
CA ILE A 33 -5.82 1.64 -4.62
C ILE A 33 -6.31 2.88 -3.86
N SER A 34 -5.65 3.22 -2.75
CA SER A 34 -5.95 4.41 -1.94
C SER A 34 -4.71 5.26 -1.70
N ILE A 35 -4.92 6.57 -1.64
CA ILE A 35 -3.89 7.57 -1.35
C ILE A 35 -4.45 8.56 -0.34
N HIS A 36 -3.65 8.90 0.68
CA HIS A 36 -3.93 9.95 1.64
C HIS A 36 -2.71 10.85 1.80
N THR A 37 -2.84 12.13 1.42
CA THR A 37 -1.76 13.11 1.54
C THR A 37 -1.92 13.95 2.79
N PHE A 38 -0.81 14.33 3.42
CA PHE A 38 -0.73 15.27 4.53
C PHE A 38 0.31 16.35 4.20
N PRO A 39 -0.03 17.34 3.34
CA PRO A 39 0.95 18.24 2.76
C PRO A 39 1.74 19.06 3.81
N ARG A 40 1.12 19.41 4.95
CA ARG A 40 1.82 20.16 6.01
C ARG A 40 2.82 19.33 6.81
N LYS A 41 2.80 18.01 6.64
CA LYS A 41 3.73 17.07 7.27
C LYS A 41 4.73 16.49 6.27
N ASP A 42 4.69 16.93 5.01
CA ASP A 42 5.43 16.31 3.90
C ASP A 42 5.29 14.78 3.86
N TYR A 43 4.06 14.30 4.10
CA TYR A 43 3.78 12.88 4.32
C TYR A 43 2.65 12.37 3.44
N ILE A 44 2.75 11.11 3.01
CA ILE A 44 1.74 10.43 2.19
C ILE A 44 1.64 8.97 2.60
N ASN A 45 0.40 8.47 2.68
CA ASN A 45 0.09 7.05 2.81
C ASN A 45 -0.52 6.55 1.50
N ILE A 46 -0.06 5.39 1.03
CA ILE A 46 -0.54 4.78 -0.22
C ILE A 46 -0.72 3.28 0.02
N ASP A 47 -1.88 2.75 -0.37
CA ASP A 47 -2.14 1.32 -0.41
C ASP A 47 -2.37 0.89 -1.86
N LEU A 48 -1.58 -0.07 -2.31
CA LEU A 48 -1.74 -0.74 -3.59
C LEU A 48 -2.10 -2.21 -3.33
N PHE A 49 -3.40 -2.50 -3.32
CA PHE A 49 -3.88 -3.85 -3.03
C PHE A 49 -4.47 -4.47 -4.30
N SER A 50 -4.04 -5.69 -4.65
CA SER A 50 -4.65 -6.46 -5.73
C SER A 50 -4.74 -7.95 -5.41
N CYS A 51 -5.82 -8.60 -5.84
CA CYS A 51 -5.95 -10.06 -5.83
C CYS A 51 -5.22 -10.72 -7.01
N GLN A 52 -4.71 -9.93 -7.96
CA GLN A 52 -3.92 -10.43 -9.09
C GLN A 52 -2.46 -10.03 -8.92
N PRO A 53 -1.49 -10.86 -9.35
CA PRO A 53 -0.08 -10.49 -9.34
C PRO A 53 0.16 -9.18 -10.11
N PHE A 54 1.05 -8.35 -9.58
CA PHE A 54 1.50 -7.13 -10.23
C PHE A 54 2.96 -6.87 -9.89
N ASN A 55 3.63 -6.08 -10.73
CA ASN A 55 5.00 -5.66 -10.46
C ASN A 55 4.99 -4.54 -9.41
N TYR A 56 5.15 -4.91 -8.14
CA TYR A 56 5.15 -3.97 -7.02
C TYR A 56 6.38 -3.04 -7.03
N GLU A 57 7.53 -3.52 -7.51
CA GLU A 57 8.75 -2.71 -7.64
C GLU A 57 8.51 -1.55 -8.61
N ARG A 58 7.92 -1.86 -9.77
CA ARG A 58 7.55 -0.85 -10.76
C ARG A 58 6.50 0.12 -10.20
N ALA A 59 5.49 -0.39 -9.50
CA ALA A 59 4.47 0.47 -8.91
C ALA A 59 5.06 1.41 -7.84
N LEU A 60 6.03 0.93 -7.07
CA LEU A 60 6.77 1.73 -6.09
C LEU A 60 7.63 2.81 -6.76
N GLU A 61 8.31 2.48 -7.86
CA GLU A 61 9.06 3.46 -8.67
C GLU A 61 8.13 4.54 -9.23
N ASP A 62 7.02 4.15 -9.86
CA ASP A 62 6.04 5.09 -10.42
C ASP A 62 5.51 6.06 -9.34
N VAL A 63 5.24 5.56 -8.13
CA VAL A 63 4.79 6.37 -6.99
C VAL A 63 5.88 7.33 -6.50
N LYS A 64 7.13 6.85 -6.38
CA LYS A 64 8.27 7.67 -5.97
C LYS A 64 8.49 8.82 -6.94
N GLU A 65 8.45 8.57 -8.23
CA GLU A 65 8.60 9.58 -9.28
C GLU A 65 7.43 10.56 -9.29
N MET A 66 6.20 10.08 -9.19
CA MET A 66 4.99 10.91 -9.25
C MET A 66 4.90 11.94 -8.12
N PHE A 67 5.32 11.56 -6.91
CA PHE A 67 5.25 12.42 -5.72
C PHE A 67 6.62 12.97 -5.28
N ASP A 68 7.68 12.72 -6.05
CA ASP A 68 9.06 13.09 -5.72
C ASP A 68 9.51 12.67 -4.30
N LEU A 69 9.17 11.45 -3.90
CA LEU A 69 9.40 10.95 -2.54
C LEU A 69 10.89 10.69 -2.29
N LYS A 70 11.43 11.32 -1.24
CA LYS A 70 12.85 11.17 -0.84
C LYS A 70 13.07 9.99 0.09
N GLU A 71 12.14 9.77 1.01
CA GLU A 71 12.16 8.68 1.97
C GLU A 71 10.89 7.86 1.84
N VAL A 72 11.03 6.55 1.72
CA VAL A 72 9.89 5.65 1.56
C VAL A 72 10.06 4.44 2.46
N LYS A 73 9.06 4.20 3.29
CA LYS A 73 8.90 2.95 4.03
C LYS A 73 7.80 2.14 3.38
N THR A 74 8.12 0.93 2.94
CA THR A 74 7.20 0.04 2.24
C THR A 74 7.09 -1.28 2.96
N TRP A 75 5.90 -1.86 2.91
CA TRP A 75 5.63 -3.22 3.35
C TRP A 75 4.89 -3.96 2.26
N LEU A 76 5.37 -5.15 1.93
CA LEU A 76 4.68 -6.07 1.05
C LEU A 76 4.04 -7.14 1.92
N LEU A 77 2.75 -7.36 1.75
CA LEU A 77 1.96 -8.29 2.55
C LEU A 77 1.17 -9.19 1.63
N ASP A 78 1.45 -10.49 1.69
CA ASP A 78 0.58 -11.46 1.04
C ASP A 78 -0.71 -11.63 1.84
N ARG A 79 -1.82 -11.70 1.11
CA ARG A 79 -3.17 -11.83 1.65
C ARG A 79 -3.74 -13.18 1.26
N GLY A 80 -4.76 -13.65 1.99
CA GLY A 80 -5.35 -14.96 1.74
C GLY A 80 -4.65 -16.10 2.46
N LEU A 81 -3.95 -15.82 3.57
CA LEU A 81 -3.31 -16.86 4.38
C LEU A 81 -4.32 -17.88 4.94
N GLU A 82 -5.58 -17.49 5.07
CA GLU A 82 -6.69 -18.37 5.46
C GLU A 82 -6.99 -19.49 4.45
N TRP A 83 -6.46 -19.41 3.22
CA TRP A 83 -6.57 -20.45 2.21
C TRP A 83 -5.42 -21.47 2.27
N LEU A 84 -4.40 -21.21 3.10
CA LEU A 84 -3.31 -22.14 3.37
C LEU A 84 -3.69 -23.11 4.49
N ASP A 85 -3.08 -24.29 4.54
CA ASP A 85 -3.19 -25.10 5.75
C ASP A 85 -2.45 -24.44 6.92
N GLU A 86 -2.85 -24.82 8.14
CA GLU A 86 -2.41 -24.20 9.40
C GLU A 86 -0.89 -24.03 9.51
N ARG A 87 -0.11 -25.01 9.06
CA ARG A 87 1.36 -24.97 9.16
C ARG A 87 1.94 -23.93 8.21
N HIS A 88 1.50 -23.92 6.95
CA HIS A 88 1.99 -22.95 5.98
C HIS A 88 1.51 -21.53 6.31
N GLY A 89 0.26 -21.35 6.73
CA GLY A 89 -0.27 -20.05 7.14
C GLY A 89 0.47 -19.46 8.35
N LEU A 90 0.83 -20.29 9.33
CA LEU A 90 1.61 -19.84 10.49
C LEU A 90 3.04 -19.43 10.11
N ALA A 91 3.71 -20.23 9.26
CA ALA A 91 5.06 -19.92 8.80
C ALA A 91 5.10 -18.58 8.04
N GLU A 92 4.20 -18.40 7.08
CA GLU A 92 4.11 -17.17 6.27
C GLU A 92 3.84 -15.94 7.15
N ALA A 93 2.91 -16.05 8.10
CA ALA A 93 2.62 -14.95 9.03
C ALA A 93 3.82 -14.58 9.93
N GLN A 94 4.59 -15.59 10.37
CA GLN A 94 5.80 -15.37 11.17
C GLN A 94 6.89 -14.69 10.34
N ASP A 95 7.08 -15.14 9.11
CA ASP A 95 8.09 -14.61 8.19
C ASP A 95 7.78 -13.16 7.80
N GLN A 96 6.53 -12.86 7.43
CA GLN A 96 6.10 -11.48 7.17
C GLN A 96 6.33 -10.59 8.39
N ARG A 97 5.94 -11.05 9.59
CA ARG A 97 6.13 -10.28 10.82
C ARG A 97 7.60 -9.98 11.10
N ALA A 98 8.48 -10.95 10.93
CA ALA A 98 9.92 -10.77 11.11
C ALA A 98 10.48 -9.70 10.16
N VAL A 99 10.04 -9.69 8.89
CA VAL A 99 10.41 -8.66 7.90
C VAL A 99 9.93 -7.27 8.33
N LEU A 100 8.68 -7.15 8.81
CA LEU A 100 8.13 -5.89 9.30
C LEU A 100 8.92 -5.34 10.50
N GLU A 101 9.28 -6.21 11.46
CA GLU A 101 10.03 -5.86 12.68
C GLU A 101 11.47 -5.46 12.37
N ALA A 102 12.10 -6.07 11.35
CA ALA A 102 13.44 -5.73 10.90
C ALA A 102 13.52 -4.39 10.14
N GLY A 103 12.38 -3.77 9.82
CA GLY A 103 12.32 -2.51 9.08
C GLY A 103 12.72 -2.62 7.60
N GLY A 104 12.79 -3.83 7.06
CA GLY A 104 13.18 -4.09 5.69
C GLY A 104 12.02 -3.90 4.70
N SER A 105 12.32 -3.31 3.54
CA SER A 105 11.53 -3.54 2.33
C SER A 105 11.72 -5.01 1.95
N GLY A 106 10.75 -5.87 2.27
CA GLY A 106 10.83 -7.29 1.96
C GLY A 106 11.06 -7.54 0.47
N GLN A 107 12.24 -8.08 0.12
CA GLN A 107 12.45 -8.78 -1.13
C GLN A 107 12.06 -10.24 -0.88
N TYR A 108 10.99 -10.72 -1.51
CA TYR A 108 10.81 -12.13 -1.75
C TYR A 108 11.09 -12.41 -3.23
N LEU A 109 12.17 -13.15 -3.47
CA LEU A 109 12.46 -13.81 -4.74
C LEU A 109 12.04 -15.27 -4.63
N ALA A 110 11.31 -15.69 -5.68
CA ALA A 110 10.86 -17.04 -6.06
C ALA A 110 9.56 -17.55 -5.45
#